data_AF-A0A7X6UTJ0-F1
#
_entry.id   AF-A0A7X6UTJ0-F1
#
_cell.length_a   1.000
_cell.length_b   1.000
_cell.length_c   1.000
_cell.angle_alpha   90.00
_cell.angle_beta   90.00
_cell.angle_gamma   90.00
#
_symmetry.space_group_name_H-M   'P 1'
#
loop_
_entity.id
_entity.type
_entity.pdbx_description
1 polymer ?
#
loop_
_entity_poly.entity_id
_entity_poly.type
_entity_poly.pdbx_seq_one_letter_code
_entity_poly.pdbx_strand_id
1 'polypeptide(L)'
;MEIYLEIQNDTILKASYYAEGCANTRACGQAVARRAQGKSISAALAISAGELIRSGECQPLAGRHCAILAVSTLYRAIANYLLQTQGEAE
;
A
#
# COMPACT_ATOMS: atom_id res chain seq x y z
N MET A 1 -5.27 -5.64 -8.43
CA MET A 1 -5.28 -5.05 -7.07
C MET A 1 -5.18 -3.56 -7.24
N GLU A 2 -5.96 -2.84 -6.44
CA GLU A 2 -5.99 -1.39 -6.39
C GLU A 2 -5.94 -0.95 -4.92
N ILE A 3 -5.33 0.20 -4.67
CA ILE A 3 -5.28 0.85 -3.37
C ILE A 3 -5.75 2.28 -3.57
N TYR A 4 -6.68 2.72 -2.74
CA TYR A 4 -7.24 4.06 -2.75
C TYR A 4 -6.82 4.75 -1.46
N LEU A 5 -6.33 5.98 -1.58
CA LEU A 5 -5.77 6.76 -0.48
C LEU A 5 -6.52 8.08 -0.38
N GLU A 6 -6.94 8.41 0.84
CA GLU A 6 -7.39 9.75 1.19
C GLU A 6 -6.23 10.45 1.91
N ILE A 7 -5.67 11.49 1.30
CA ILE A 7 -4.46 12.16 1.76
C ILE A 7 -4.76 13.62 2.07
N GLN A 8 -4.36 14.07 3.26
CA GLN A 8 -4.47 15.46 3.70
C GLN A 8 -3.20 15.84 4.48
N ASN A 9 -2.62 17.00 4.18
CA ASN A 9 -1.44 17.52 4.88
C ASN A 9 -0.31 16.47 5.02
N ASP A 10 0.08 15.85 3.89
CA ASP A 10 1.11 14.79 3.82
C ASP A 10 0.75 13.49 4.58
N THR A 11 -0.46 13.35 5.11
CA THR A 11 -0.89 12.19 5.91
C THR A 11 -1.98 11.39 5.22
N ILE A 12 -1.84 10.07 5.18
CA ILE A 12 -2.86 9.14 4.67
C ILE A 12 -3.94 8.97 5.76
N LEU A 13 -5.06 9.69 5.65
CA LEU A 13 -6.17 9.60 6.61
C LEU A 13 -6.88 8.26 6.53
N LYS A 14 -7.05 7.75 5.30
CA LYS A 14 -7.74 6.49 5.02
C LYS A 14 -7.06 5.76 3.89
N ALA A 15 -6.91 4.44 4.05
CA ALA A 15 -6.43 3.55 3.02
C ALA A 15 -7.41 2.40 2.83
N SER A 16 -7.97 2.26 1.64
CA SER A 16 -8.82 1.13 1.26
C SER A 16 -8.19 0.39 0.08
N TYR A 17 -8.64 -0.84 -0.16
CA TYR A 17 -8.08 -1.67 -1.22
C TYR A 17 -9.17 -2.52 -1.88
N TYR A 18 -8.96 -2.80 -3.16
CA TYR A 18 -9.68 -3.83 -3.89
C TYR A 18 -8.68 -4.88 -4.36
N ALA A 19 -8.99 -6.14 -4.09
CA ALA A 19 -8.10 -7.26 -4.39
C ALA A 19 -8.88 -8.44 -4.96
N GLU A 20 -8.64 -8.71 -6.24
CA GLU A 20 -9.02 -9.95 -6.91
C GLU A 20 -7.80 -10.89 -6.95
N GLY A 21 -8.02 -12.19 -6.71
CA GLY A 21 -6.96 -13.21 -6.67
C GLY A 21 -7.04 -14.16 -5.48
N CYS A 22 -5.90 -14.75 -5.10
CA CYS A 22 -5.84 -15.73 -4.02
C CYS A 22 -6.05 -15.11 -2.62
N ALA A 23 -6.24 -15.95 -1.61
CA ALA A 23 -6.41 -15.50 -0.22
C ALA A 23 -5.24 -14.64 0.27
N ASN A 24 -4.02 -14.94 -0.17
CA ASN A 24 -2.84 -14.19 0.23
C ASN A 24 -2.77 -12.79 -0.41
N THR A 25 -3.29 -12.62 -1.63
CA THR A 25 -3.46 -11.29 -2.24
C THR A 25 -4.39 -10.41 -1.41
N ARG A 26 -5.51 -10.96 -0.91
CA ARG A 26 -6.42 -10.23 -0.02
C ARG A 26 -5.78 -9.89 1.33
N ALA A 27 -5.07 -10.85 1.94
CA ALA A 27 -4.39 -10.64 3.23
C ALA A 27 -3.29 -9.57 3.13
N CYS A 28 -2.44 -9.64 2.10
CA CYS A 28 -1.40 -8.64 1.88
C CYS A 28 -1.99 -7.26 1.57
N GLY A 29 -3.08 -7.18 0.78
CA GLY A 29 -3.80 -5.92 0.55
C GLY A 29 -4.31 -5.28 1.84
N GLN A 30 -4.94 -6.09 2.71
CA GLN A 30 -5.40 -5.64 4.02
C GLN A 30 -4.25 -5.13 4.89
N ALA A 31 -3.15 -5.89 4.94
CA ALA A 31 -1.99 -5.55 5.75
C ALA A 31 -1.35 -4.23 5.30
N VAL A 32 -1.16 -4.05 3.99
CA VAL A 32 -0.60 -2.80 3.43
C VAL A 32 -1.52 -1.61 3.72
N ALA A 33 -2.82 -1.72 3.47
CA ALA A 33 -3.77 -0.64 3.72
C ALA A 33 -3.79 -0.24 5.20
N ARG A 34 -3.90 -1.23 6.10
CA ARG A 34 -3.89 -1.01 7.56
C ARG A 34 -2.59 -0.35 8.03
N ARG A 35 -1.44 -0.72 7.47
CA ARG A 35 -0.14 -0.16 7.84
C ARG A 35 0.07 1.25 7.29
N ALA A 36 -0.49 1.57 6.13
CA ALA A 36 -0.38 2.89 5.51
C ALA A 36 -1.27 3.93 6.19
N GLN A 37 -2.44 3.53 6.69
CA GLN A 37 -3.38 4.45 7.32
C GLN A 37 -2.77 5.13 8.57
N GLY A 38 -2.92 6.45 8.64
CA GLY A 38 -2.38 7.31 9.69
C GLY A 38 -0.90 7.67 9.54
N LYS A 39 -0.20 7.17 8.51
CA LYS A 39 1.20 7.52 8.25
C LYS A 39 1.33 8.72 7.33
N SER A 40 2.47 9.41 7.44
CA SER A 40 2.90 10.34 6.40
C SER A 40 3.21 9.60 5.09
N ILE A 41 3.22 10.31 3.96
CA ILE A 41 3.61 9.73 2.66
C ILE A 41 4.99 9.07 2.74
N SER A 42 5.97 9.78 3.32
CA SER A 42 7.33 9.27 3.50
C SER A 42 7.39 7.99 4.36
N ALA A 43 6.62 7.93 5.45
CA ALA A 43 6.57 6.76 6.31
C ALA A 43 5.79 5.58 5.68
N ALA A 44 4.82 5.86 4.82
CA ALA A 44 4.10 4.85 4.05
C ALA A 44 4.99 4.23 2.95
N LEU A 45 5.85 5.03 2.30
CA LEU A 45 6.84 4.55 1.33
C LEU A 45 7.93 3.67 1.94
N ALA A 46 8.09 3.67 3.27
CA ALA A 46 9.00 2.77 3.96
C ALA A 46 8.43 1.34 4.18
N ILE A 47 7.13 1.12 3.93
CA ILE A 47 6.48 -0.18 4.13
C ILE A 47 7.00 -1.19 3.10
N SER A 48 7.73 -2.22 3.54
CA SER A 48 8.35 -3.19 2.64
C SER A 48 7.66 -4.54 2.62
N ALA A 49 7.70 -5.23 1.46
CA ALA A 49 7.15 -6.58 1.34
C ALA A 49 7.84 -7.59 2.29
N GLY A 50 9.13 -7.39 2.56
CA GLY A 50 9.89 -8.21 3.50
C GLY A 50 9.39 -8.06 4.95
N GLU A 51 8.96 -6.87 5.34
CA GLU A 51 8.35 -6.63 6.65
C GLU A 51 7.01 -7.37 6.78
N LEU A 52 6.15 -7.31 5.76
CA LEU A 52 4.86 -8.02 5.74
C LEU A 52 5.01 -9.54 5.81
N ILE A 53 6.06 -10.09 5.20
CA ILE A 53 6.35 -11.52 5.27
C ILE A 53 6.84 -11.90 6.68
N ARG A 54 7.74 -11.09 7.27
CA ARG A 54 8.26 -11.33 8.62
C ARG A 54 7.21 -11.18 9.71
N SER A 55 6.21 -10.32 9.53
CA SER A 55 5.10 -10.13 10.48
C SER A 55 4.09 -11.28 10.47
N GLY A 56 4.16 -12.20 9.49
CA GLY A 56 3.20 -13.30 9.35
C GLY A 56 1.85 -12.88 8.76
N GLU A 57 1.70 -11.62 8.32
CA GLU A 57 0.47 -11.13 7.68
C GLU A 57 0.32 -11.64 6.23
N CYS A 58 1.42 -12.11 5.63
CA CYS A 58 1.47 -12.79 4.34
C CYS A 58 2.22 -14.13 4.49
N GLN A 59 1.72 -15.19 3.87
CA GLN A 59 2.38 -16.51 3.95
C GLN A 59 3.78 -16.47 3.29
N PRO A 60 4.82 -17.05 3.91
CA PRO A 60 6.21 -16.82 3.48
C PRO A 60 6.60 -17.36 2.10
N LEU A 61 6.22 -18.60 1.76
CA LEU A 61 6.70 -19.28 0.54
C LEU A 61 5.79 -19.01 -0.67
N ALA A 62 4.48 -19.13 -0.51
CA ALA A 62 3.53 -18.85 -1.58
C ALA A 62 3.23 -17.34 -1.72
N GLY A 63 3.45 -16.54 -0.66
CA GLY A 63 2.92 -15.19 -0.57
C GLY A 63 3.87 -14.05 -0.88
N ARG A 64 5.14 -14.34 -1.17
CA ARG A 64 6.14 -13.31 -1.51
C ARG A 64 5.70 -12.43 -2.68
N HIS A 65 5.18 -13.05 -3.74
CA HIS A 65 4.70 -12.31 -4.92
C HIS A 65 3.49 -11.43 -4.59
N CYS A 66 2.56 -11.89 -3.76
CA CYS A 66 1.41 -11.07 -3.32
C CYS A 66 1.85 -9.90 -2.44
N ALA A 67 2.83 -10.11 -1.56
CA ALA A 67 3.36 -9.04 -0.70
C ALA A 67 4.04 -7.95 -1.55
N ILE A 68 4.84 -8.35 -2.55
CA ILE A 68 5.44 -7.44 -3.52
C ILE A 68 4.35 -6.71 -4.31
N LEU A 69 3.34 -7.42 -4.82
CA LEU A 69 2.22 -6.83 -5.54
C LEU A 69 1.50 -5.75 -4.70
N ALA A 70 1.19 -6.06 -3.44
CA ALA A 70 0.47 -5.13 -2.57
C ALA A 70 1.28 -3.88 -2.25
N VAL A 71 2.56 -4.05 -1.88
CA VAL A 71 3.45 -2.93 -1.58
C VAL A 71 3.70 -2.05 -2.81
N SER A 72 3.99 -2.66 -3.97
CA SER A 72 4.16 -1.92 -5.22
C SER A 72 2.90 -1.16 -5.64
N THR A 73 1.72 -1.71 -5.33
CA THR A 73 0.43 -1.03 -5.61
C THR A 73 0.25 0.19 -4.69
N LEU A 74 0.66 0.11 -3.42
CA LEU A 74 0.65 1.27 -2.51
C LEU A 74 1.58 2.36 -3.03
N TYR A 75 2.80 1.99 -3.42
CA TYR A 75 3.76 2.94 -3.97
C TYR A 75 3.23 3.62 -5.23
N ARG A 76 2.54 2.87 -6.10
CA ARG A 76 1.93 3.45 -7.30
C ARG A 76 0.76 4.38 -6.97
N ALA A 77 -0.07 4.06 -5.99
CA ALA A 77 -1.14 4.95 -5.54
C ALA A 77 -0.59 6.27 -4.97
N ILE A 78 0.49 6.20 -4.18
CA ILE A 78 1.20 7.38 -3.68
C ILE A 78 1.81 8.18 -4.83
N ALA A 79 2.49 7.51 -5.77
CA ALA A 79 3.09 8.18 -6.92
C ALA A 79 2.04 8.90 -7.78
N ASN A 80 0.88 8.28 -8.00
CA ASN A 80 -0.23 8.91 -8.71
C ASN A 80 -0.71 10.18 -8.01
N TYR A 81 -0.86 10.15 -6.68
CA TYR A 81 -1.22 11.34 -5.91
C TYR A 81 -0.18 12.46 -6.08
N LEU A 82 1.11 12.14 -5.90
CA LEU A 82 2.19 13.13 -6.03
C LEU A 82 2.22 13.76 -7.43
N LEU A 83 2.08 12.95 -8.48
CA LEU A 83 2.05 13.44 -9.87
C LEU A 83 0.82 14.30 -10.18
N GLN A 84 -0.34 13.99 -9.59
CA GLN A 84 -1.54 14.82 -9.75
C GLN A 84 -1.38 16.17 -9.05
N THR A 85 -0.83 16.19 -7.84
CA THR A 85 -0.61 17.45 -7.10
C THR A 85 0.43 18.37 -7.75
N GLN A 86 1.34 17.83 -8.57
CA GLN A 86 2.30 18.65 -9.32
C GLN A 86 1.70 19.29 -10.58
N GLY A 87 0.53 18.86 -11.05
CA GLY A 87 -0.17 19.48 -12.19
C GLY A 87 -1.07 20.66 -11.82
N GLU A 88 -1.35 20.88 -10.53
CA GLU A 88 -2.19 22.00 -10.04
C GLU A 88 -1.37 23.20 -9.56
N ALA A 89 -0.03 23.08 -9.52
CA ALA A 89 0.90 24.11 -9.04
C ALA A 89 1.53 24.96 -10.17
N GLU A 90 1.01 24.87 -11.39
CA GLU A 90 1.47 25.60 -12.59
C GLU A 90 0.32 26.43 -13.19
#